data_AF-Q9UZ42-F1
#
_entry.id   AF-Q9UZ42-F1
#
_cell.length_a   1.000
_cell.length_b   1.000
_cell.length_c   1.000
_cell.angle_alpha   90.00
_cell.angle_beta   90.00
_cell.angle_gamma   90.00
#
_symmetry.space_group_name_H-M   'P 1'
#
loop_
_entity.id
_entity.type
_entity.pdbx_description
1 polymer ?
#
loop_
_entity_poly.entity_id
_entity_poly.type
_entity_poly.pdbx_seq_one_letter_code
_entity_poly.pdbx_strand_id
1 'polypeptide(L)'
;MTMKFESLDEKMKKVYAKVRSLDDFYWYIEDHRILGIHKKSGMRIRITIAESKEEADKLAKEKEAGIDIFVVPGKGTFYVNNGAFIMSLKYLRPTVQDIADHIVWAGFRIVEEDGRLKQEDFYEYLGGRLIEHLKQGLINGRDYVFWQFYKCKHCNKYVDIDSFAKHMKRHGEDVKEWSEERYEVLEINFTDKKVYNKFGEEVSLDEFSEEAKDFIKESFEGE
;
A
#
# COMPACT_ATOMS: atom_id res chain seq x y z
N MET A 1 -26.51 4.12 -23.33
CA MET A 1 -26.33 5.58 -23.50
C MET A 1 -24.90 5.91 -23.12
N THR A 2 -24.15 6.62 -23.96
CA THR A 2 -22.78 7.05 -23.64
C THR A 2 -22.84 8.22 -22.66
N MET A 3 -22.33 8.05 -21.43
CA MET A 3 -22.17 9.16 -20.49
C MET A 3 -21.15 10.16 -21.04
N LYS A 4 -21.52 11.44 -21.09
CA LYS A 4 -20.60 12.53 -21.45
C LYS A 4 -20.06 13.19 -20.20
N PHE A 5 -18.77 13.48 -20.15
CA PHE A 5 -18.14 14.10 -18.97
C PHE A 5 -18.77 15.44 -18.61
N GLU A 6 -19.19 16.22 -19.61
CA GLU A 6 -19.83 17.53 -19.43
C GLU A 6 -21.16 17.41 -18.67
N SER A 7 -21.87 16.29 -18.81
CA SER A 7 -23.15 16.01 -18.14
C SER A 7 -23.02 15.54 -16.69
N LEU A 8 -21.79 15.29 -16.20
CA LEU A 8 -21.59 14.97 -14.79
C LEU A 8 -21.92 16.18 -13.91
N ASP A 9 -22.39 15.90 -12.69
CA ASP A 9 -22.62 16.95 -11.71
C ASP A 9 -21.30 17.60 -11.25
N GLU A 10 -21.38 18.85 -10.80
CA GLU A 10 -20.19 19.61 -10.39
C GLU A 10 -19.52 19.04 -9.14
N LYS A 11 -20.23 18.29 -8.28
CA LYS A 11 -19.59 17.63 -7.13
C LYS A 11 -18.68 16.51 -7.63
N MET A 12 -19.18 15.66 -8.53
CA MET A 12 -18.44 14.59 -9.17
C MET A 12 -17.17 15.10 -9.87
N LYS A 13 -17.30 16.15 -10.69
CA LYS A 13 -16.14 16.76 -11.36
C LYS A 13 -15.10 17.27 -10.35
N LYS A 14 -15.53 17.90 -9.25
CA LYS A 14 -14.63 18.39 -8.18
C LYS A 14 -13.89 17.26 -7.46
N VAL A 15 -14.59 16.17 -7.15
CA VAL A 15 -13.97 14.98 -6.52
C VAL A 15 -12.98 14.33 -7.48
N TYR A 16 -13.39 14.09 -8.72
CA TYR A 16 -12.54 13.51 -9.75
C TYR A 16 -11.28 14.36 -10.01
N ALA A 17 -11.41 15.69 -10.05
CA ALA A 17 -10.28 16.59 -10.24
C ALA A 17 -9.20 16.48 -9.15
N LYS A 18 -9.52 15.99 -7.94
CA LYS A 18 -8.55 15.78 -6.86
C LYS A 18 -7.68 14.54 -7.07
N VAL A 19 -8.23 13.52 -7.72
CA VAL A 19 -7.60 12.19 -7.81
C VAL A 19 -7.07 11.86 -9.20
N ARG A 20 -7.59 12.49 -10.26
CA ARG A 20 -7.21 12.17 -11.66
C ARG A 20 -5.73 12.30 -12.01
N SER A 21 -4.95 13.03 -11.20
CA SER A 21 -3.49 13.17 -11.40
C SER A 21 -2.67 12.27 -10.48
N LEU A 22 -3.30 11.34 -9.77
CA LEU A 22 -2.62 10.22 -9.11
C LEU A 22 -2.55 9.10 -10.16
N ASP A 23 -1.45 9.06 -10.88
CA ASP A 23 -1.27 8.19 -12.03
C ASP A 23 -0.83 6.77 -11.65
N ASP A 24 -0.68 6.46 -10.36
CA ASP A 24 -0.63 5.08 -9.85
C ASP A 24 -1.94 4.31 -10.09
N PHE A 25 -3.03 4.99 -10.44
CA PHE A 25 -4.34 4.39 -10.68
C PHE A 25 -4.85 4.64 -12.11
N TYR A 26 -5.55 3.65 -12.68
CA TYR A 26 -6.48 3.85 -13.77
C TYR A 26 -7.82 4.32 -13.20
N TRP A 27 -8.33 5.45 -13.69
CA TRP A 27 -9.56 6.06 -13.17
C TRP A 27 -10.73 5.89 -14.13
N TYR A 28 -11.90 5.56 -13.58
CA TYR A 28 -13.17 5.43 -14.28
C TYR A 28 -14.25 6.19 -13.50
N ILE A 29 -15.29 6.62 -14.20
CA ILE A 29 -16.51 7.16 -13.60
C ILE A 29 -17.67 6.29 -14.11
N GLU A 30 -18.35 5.62 -13.19
CA GLU A 30 -19.42 4.67 -13.47
C GLU A 30 -20.46 4.77 -12.35
N ASP A 31 -21.75 4.70 -12.69
CA ASP A 31 -22.87 4.67 -11.72
C ASP A 31 -22.77 5.70 -10.59
N HIS A 32 -22.41 6.95 -10.93
CA HIS A 32 -22.20 8.05 -9.98
C HIS A 32 -21.10 7.78 -8.92
N ARG A 33 -20.10 6.98 -9.26
CA ARG A 33 -18.91 6.70 -8.45
C ARG A 33 -17.64 6.94 -9.26
N ILE A 34 -16.54 7.24 -8.57
CA ILE A 34 -15.20 7.25 -9.18
C ILE A 34 -14.50 5.96 -8.75
N LEU A 35 -14.09 5.17 -9.73
CA LEU A 35 -13.37 3.92 -9.52
C LEU A 35 -11.89 4.11 -9.85
N GLY A 36 -11.01 3.65 -8.99
CA GLY A 36 -9.57 3.61 -9.24
C GLY A 36 -9.07 2.16 -9.23
N ILE A 37 -8.23 1.79 -10.19
CA ILE A 37 -7.54 0.50 -10.21
C ILE A 37 -6.04 0.76 -10.13
N HIS A 38 -5.39 0.35 -9.04
CA HIS A 38 -3.95 0.53 -8.85
C HIS A 38 -3.21 -0.26 -9.94
N LYS A 39 -2.45 0.44 -10.78
CA LYS A 39 -1.90 -0.10 -12.03
C LYS A 39 -1.01 -1.31 -11.83
N LYS A 40 -0.25 -1.32 -10.73
CA LYS A 40 0.70 -2.39 -10.39
C LYS A 40 0.00 -3.62 -9.81
N SER A 41 -0.85 -3.41 -8.80
CA SER A 41 -1.46 -4.53 -8.04
C SER A 41 -2.84 -5.00 -8.52
N GLY A 42 -3.51 -4.22 -9.36
CA GLY A 42 -4.93 -4.44 -9.69
C GLY A 42 -5.92 -4.11 -8.58
N MET A 43 -5.47 -3.66 -7.40
CA MET A 43 -6.33 -3.30 -6.27
C MET A 43 -7.29 -2.18 -6.61
N ARG A 44 -8.53 -2.30 -6.14
CA ARG A 44 -9.61 -1.36 -6.47
C ARG A 44 -9.91 -0.42 -5.31
N ILE A 45 -10.08 0.85 -5.63
CA ILE A 45 -10.61 1.88 -4.75
C ILE A 45 -11.90 2.43 -5.34
N ARG A 46 -12.87 2.74 -4.47
CA ARG A 46 -14.16 3.32 -4.86
C ARG A 46 -14.38 4.60 -4.08
N ILE A 47 -14.68 5.66 -4.80
CA ILE A 47 -14.95 6.96 -4.21
C ILE A 47 -16.41 7.33 -4.50
N THR A 48 -17.20 7.40 -3.43
CA THR A 48 -18.62 7.73 -3.47
C THR A 48 -18.83 9.08 -2.79
N ILE A 49 -19.64 9.94 -3.39
CA ILE A 49 -20.03 11.22 -2.81
C ILE A 49 -21.29 11.01 -1.99
N ALA A 50 -21.21 11.19 -0.67
CA ALA A 50 -22.37 11.14 0.22
C ALA A 50 -22.81 12.57 0.56
N GLU A 51 -24.12 12.77 0.74
CA GLU A 51 -24.71 14.07 1.07
C GLU A 51 -24.51 14.44 2.55
N SER A 52 -24.30 13.45 3.41
CA SER A 52 -24.11 13.62 4.86
C SER A 52 -23.19 12.57 5.48
N LYS A 53 -22.78 12.79 6.72
CA LYS A 53 -22.02 11.79 7.50
C LYS A 53 -22.90 10.56 7.78
N GLU A 54 -24.16 10.80 8.13
CA GLU A 54 -25.14 9.77 8.45
C GLU A 54 -25.43 8.85 7.25
N GLU A 55 -25.45 9.41 6.04
CA GLU A 55 -25.55 8.63 4.82
C GLU A 55 -24.28 7.81 4.56
N ALA A 56 -23.10 8.44 4.67
CA ALA A 56 -21.83 7.75 4.51
C ALA A 56 -21.69 6.57 5.48
N ASP A 57 -22.10 6.75 6.75
CA ASP A 57 -22.09 5.69 7.77
C ASP A 57 -23.05 4.54 7.46
N LYS A 58 -24.16 4.81 6.77
CA LYS A 58 -25.08 3.75 6.31
C LYS A 58 -24.46 2.99 5.15
N LEU A 59 -23.94 3.69 4.15
CA LEU A 59 -23.30 3.09 2.97
C LEU A 59 -22.06 2.27 3.35
N ALA A 60 -21.28 2.72 4.34
CA ALA A 60 -20.11 2.00 4.83
C ALA A 60 -20.42 0.62 5.45
N LYS A 61 -21.69 0.31 5.74
CA LYS A 61 -22.10 -1.02 6.20
C LYS A 61 -22.23 -2.02 5.04
N GLU A 62 -22.45 -1.53 3.82
CA GLU A 62 -22.53 -2.33 2.61
C GLU A 62 -21.10 -2.54 2.08
N LYS A 63 -20.51 -3.69 2.44
CA LYS A 63 -19.13 -3.99 2.04
C LYS A 63 -19.05 -4.47 0.60
N GLU A 64 -18.23 -3.83 -0.19
CA GLU A 64 -17.78 -4.31 -1.50
C GLU A 64 -16.29 -4.67 -1.46
N ALA A 65 -15.83 -5.60 -2.30
CA ALA A 65 -14.43 -6.00 -2.33
C ALA A 65 -13.52 -4.86 -2.83
N GLY A 66 -12.65 -4.31 -1.98
CA GLY A 66 -11.75 -3.18 -2.30
C GLY A 66 -11.69 -2.18 -1.16
N ILE A 67 -11.17 -0.97 -1.45
CA ILE A 67 -11.12 0.14 -0.48
C ILE A 67 -12.22 1.14 -0.80
N ASP A 68 -13.11 1.35 0.17
CA ASP A 68 -14.21 2.31 0.05
C ASP A 68 -13.84 3.66 0.66
N ILE A 69 -14.12 4.73 -0.08
CA ILE A 69 -13.90 6.11 0.33
C ILE A 69 -15.20 6.90 0.11
N PHE A 70 -15.78 7.41 1.18
CA PHE A 70 -16.94 8.29 1.15
C PHE A 70 -16.50 9.73 1.36
N VAL A 71 -16.77 10.57 0.36
CA VAL A 71 -16.50 12.01 0.41
C VAL A 71 -17.76 12.73 0.84
N VAL A 72 -17.71 13.39 2.00
CA VAL A 72 -18.82 14.14 2.57
C VAL A 72 -18.59 15.66 2.50
N PRO A 73 -19.67 16.46 2.41
CA PRO A 73 -19.56 17.92 2.49
C PRO A 73 -19.13 18.39 3.89
N GLY A 74 -18.57 19.60 3.95
CA GLY A 74 -18.11 20.23 5.20
C GLY A 74 -16.60 20.19 5.43
N LYS A 75 -16.17 20.73 6.57
CA LYS A 75 -14.76 20.78 6.99
C LYS A 75 -14.54 19.84 8.17
N GLY A 76 -13.37 19.20 8.21
CA GLY A 76 -12.87 18.50 9.40
C GLY A 76 -13.41 17.10 9.61
N THR A 77 -14.02 16.47 8.60
CA THR A 77 -14.38 15.05 8.69
C THR A 77 -13.20 14.20 8.21
N PHE A 78 -12.75 13.26 9.05
CA PHE A 78 -11.83 12.19 8.69
C PHE A 78 -11.91 11.07 9.72
N TYR A 79 -12.41 9.91 9.34
CA TYR A 79 -12.42 8.71 10.18
C TYR A 79 -12.62 7.46 9.33
N VAL A 80 -12.45 6.28 9.95
CA VAL A 80 -12.73 4.99 9.33
C VAL A 80 -13.92 4.35 10.02
N ASN A 81 -14.87 3.85 9.25
CA ASN A 81 -16.03 3.11 9.73
C ASN A 81 -16.19 1.83 8.92
N ASN A 82 -16.20 0.67 9.58
CA ASN A 82 -16.32 -0.66 8.96
C ASN A 82 -15.31 -0.96 7.84
N GLY A 83 -14.14 -0.31 7.88
CA GLY A 83 -13.08 -0.45 6.85
C GLY A 83 -13.19 0.53 5.70
N ALA A 84 -14.24 1.38 5.67
CA ALA A 84 -14.36 2.47 4.71
C ALA A 84 -13.85 3.78 5.30
N PHE A 85 -13.18 4.58 4.48
CA PHE A 85 -12.78 5.93 4.84
C PHE A 85 -13.94 6.90 4.65
N ILE A 86 -14.22 7.75 5.64
CA ILE A 86 -15.22 8.81 5.55
C ILE A 86 -14.53 10.13 5.80
N MET A 87 -14.52 11.01 4.79
CA MET A 87 -13.70 12.22 4.83
C MET A 87 -14.25 13.41 4.06
N SER A 88 -13.80 14.61 4.45
CA SER A 88 -13.95 15.81 3.65
C SER A 88 -13.02 15.79 2.43
N LEU A 89 -13.45 16.41 1.33
CA LEU A 89 -12.72 16.44 0.04
C LEU A 89 -11.23 16.83 0.13
N LYS A 90 -10.84 17.68 1.09
CA LYS A 90 -9.44 18.12 1.23
C LYS A 90 -8.48 16.98 1.59
N TYR A 91 -8.97 15.91 2.21
CA TYR A 91 -8.16 14.75 2.62
C TYR A 91 -8.09 13.66 1.55
N LEU A 92 -8.91 13.74 0.50
CA LEU A 92 -9.03 12.68 -0.49
C LEU A 92 -7.71 12.40 -1.21
N ARG A 93 -7.09 13.42 -1.80
CA ARG A 93 -5.83 13.25 -2.53
C ARG A 93 -4.72 12.64 -1.66
N PRO A 94 -4.37 13.21 -0.48
CA PRO A 94 -3.31 12.62 0.33
C PRO A 94 -3.66 11.20 0.78
N THR A 95 -4.90 10.91 1.17
CA THR A 95 -5.27 9.54 1.57
C THR A 95 -5.14 8.54 0.43
N VAL A 96 -5.50 8.90 -0.80
CA VAL A 96 -5.35 8.01 -1.96
C VAL A 96 -3.86 7.79 -2.28
N GLN A 97 -3.01 8.81 -2.08
CA GLN A 97 -1.55 8.65 -2.18
C GLN A 97 -1.05 7.70 -1.08
N ASP A 98 -1.44 7.92 0.17
CA ASP A 98 -1.04 7.06 1.28
C ASP A 98 -1.52 5.61 1.05
N ILE A 99 -2.71 5.40 0.49
CA ILE A 99 -3.17 4.07 0.08
C ILE A 99 -2.22 3.43 -0.93
N ALA A 100 -1.78 4.17 -1.96
CA ALA A 100 -0.83 3.66 -2.94
C ALA A 100 0.51 3.27 -2.29
N ASP A 101 1.02 4.12 -1.40
CA ASP A 101 2.28 3.90 -0.69
C ASP A 101 2.22 2.68 0.25
N HIS A 102 1.02 2.24 0.63
CA HIS A 102 0.77 1.04 1.44
C HIS A 102 0.35 -0.18 0.61
N ILE A 103 0.36 -0.11 -0.71
CA ILE A 103 0.26 -1.27 -1.60
C ILE A 103 1.68 -1.67 -2.00
N VAL A 104 2.26 -2.59 -1.24
CA VAL A 104 3.69 -2.90 -1.30
C VAL A 104 3.90 -4.25 -1.99
N TRP A 105 4.89 -4.31 -2.88
CA TRP A 105 5.32 -5.57 -3.49
C TRP A 105 5.96 -6.48 -2.44
N ALA A 106 5.61 -7.76 -2.44
CA ALA A 106 6.02 -8.74 -1.44
C ALA A 106 6.63 -10.02 -2.04
N GLY A 107 6.87 -10.05 -3.36
CA GLY A 107 7.46 -11.19 -4.04
C GLY A 107 6.87 -11.45 -5.41
N PHE A 108 7.28 -12.54 -6.02
CA PHE A 108 6.81 -12.94 -7.34
C PHE A 108 6.82 -14.46 -7.49
N ARG A 109 6.15 -14.95 -8.54
CA ARG A 109 6.33 -16.30 -9.08
C ARG A 109 6.37 -16.27 -10.61
N ILE A 110 7.05 -17.23 -11.21
CA ILE A 110 7.08 -17.47 -12.64
C ILE A 110 6.09 -18.59 -12.95
N VAL A 111 5.15 -18.31 -13.85
CA VAL A 111 4.17 -19.28 -14.35
C VAL A 111 4.33 -19.45 -15.87
N GLU A 112 4.03 -20.64 -16.37
CA GLU A 112 3.93 -20.87 -17.81
C GLU A 112 2.49 -20.54 -18.27
N GLU A 113 2.37 -19.64 -19.24
CA GLU A 113 1.10 -19.26 -19.87
C GLU A 113 1.32 -19.17 -21.39
N ASP A 114 0.54 -19.91 -22.17
CA ASP A 114 0.61 -19.97 -23.64
C ASP A 114 2.03 -20.21 -24.19
N GLY A 115 2.78 -21.12 -23.55
CA GLY A 115 4.15 -21.48 -23.94
C GLY A 115 5.19 -20.38 -23.66
N ARG A 116 4.87 -19.40 -22.79
CA ARG A 116 5.76 -18.33 -22.35
C ARG A 116 5.86 -18.34 -20.83
N LEU A 117 7.02 -17.92 -20.32
CA LEU A 117 7.19 -17.65 -18.90
C LEU A 117 6.71 -16.23 -18.59
N LYS A 118 5.80 -16.11 -17.62
CA LYS A 118 5.23 -14.85 -17.16
C LYS A 118 5.47 -14.71 -15.67
N GLN A 119 5.89 -13.53 -15.24
CA GLN A 119 5.96 -13.19 -13.84
C GLN A 119 4.59 -12.75 -13.32
N GLU A 120 4.17 -13.33 -12.21
CA GLU A 120 3.05 -12.88 -11.41
C GLU A 120 3.57 -12.30 -10.10
N ASP A 121 3.28 -11.04 -9.85
CA ASP A 121 3.71 -10.33 -8.65
C ASP A 121 2.71 -10.51 -7.50
N PHE A 122 3.25 -10.60 -6.29
CA PHE A 122 2.48 -10.53 -5.06
C PHE A 122 2.53 -9.10 -4.51
N TYR A 123 1.37 -8.53 -4.25
CA TYR A 123 1.23 -7.24 -3.56
C TYR A 123 0.43 -7.42 -2.28
N GLU A 124 0.85 -6.74 -1.22
CA GLU A 124 0.13 -6.66 0.05
C GLU A 124 -0.37 -5.24 0.29
N TYR A 125 -1.62 -5.11 0.75
CA TYR A 125 -2.15 -3.83 1.23
C TYR A 125 -2.05 -3.76 2.75
N LEU A 126 -1.20 -2.85 3.21
CA LEU A 126 -0.89 -2.66 4.63
C LEU A 126 -1.88 -1.70 5.30
N GLY A 127 -3.18 -1.97 5.14
CA GLY A 127 -4.27 -1.08 5.57
C GLY A 127 -4.26 -0.81 7.08
N GLY A 128 -3.93 -1.81 7.91
CA GLY A 128 -3.80 -1.61 9.36
C GLY A 128 -2.69 -0.60 9.69
N ARG A 129 -1.53 -0.72 9.03
CA ARG A 129 -0.40 0.17 9.23
C ARG A 129 -0.66 1.57 8.70
N LEU A 130 -1.35 1.70 7.57
CA LEU A 130 -1.82 2.97 7.02
C LEU A 130 -2.61 3.78 8.07
N ILE A 131 -3.52 3.14 8.81
CA ILE A 131 -4.30 3.84 9.83
C ILE A 131 -3.42 4.39 10.94
N GLU A 132 -2.41 3.65 11.37
CA GLU A 132 -1.47 4.11 12.40
C GLU A 132 -0.59 5.27 11.88
N HIS A 133 -0.10 5.19 10.65
CA HIS A 133 0.65 6.27 10.01
C HIS A 133 -0.17 7.55 9.89
N LEU A 134 -1.44 7.45 9.50
CA LEU A 134 -2.35 8.60 9.43
C LEU A 134 -2.58 9.25 10.81
N LYS A 135 -2.70 8.45 11.88
CA LYS A 135 -2.86 8.97 13.26
C LYS A 135 -1.61 9.69 13.75
N GLN A 136 -0.44 9.17 13.41
CA GLN A 136 0.86 9.69 13.84
C GLN A 136 1.37 10.82 12.92
N GLY A 137 0.77 10.98 11.73
CA GLY A 137 1.22 11.95 10.73
C GLY A 137 2.53 11.55 10.05
N LEU A 138 2.82 10.24 9.96
CA LEU A 138 4.03 9.72 9.33
C LEU A 138 3.90 9.65 7.80
N ILE A 139 4.97 10.00 7.11
CA ILE A 139 5.05 10.06 5.64
C ILE A 139 6.12 9.07 5.15
N ASN A 140 5.75 8.19 4.22
CA ASN A 140 6.69 7.25 3.58
C ASN A 140 7.79 8.02 2.82
N GLY A 141 9.03 7.55 2.91
CA GLY A 141 10.22 8.18 2.33
C GLY A 141 10.76 9.36 3.12
N ARG A 142 10.04 9.82 4.15
CA ARG A 142 10.49 10.89 5.05
C ARG A 142 10.71 10.38 6.47
N ASP A 143 9.67 9.76 7.05
CA ASP A 143 9.66 9.36 8.45
C ASP A 143 9.90 7.85 8.62
N TYR A 144 9.59 7.07 7.57
CA TYR A 144 9.83 5.63 7.47
C TYR A 144 9.91 5.19 6.00
N VAL A 145 10.36 3.96 5.76
CA VAL A 145 10.16 3.24 4.48
C VAL A 145 9.67 1.82 4.73
N PHE A 146 8.90 1.27 3.79
CA PHE A 146 8.69 -0.17 3.72
C PHE A 146 9.80 -0.83 2.91
N TRP A 147 10.34 -1.94 3.41
CA TRP A 147 11.41 -2.69 2.77
C TRP A 147 11.17 -4.20 2.85
N GLN A 148 11.63 -4.91 1.84
CA GLN A 148 11.46 -6.35 1.70
C GLN A 148 12.60 -7.10 2.40
N PHE A 149 12.23 -8.02 3.27
CA PHE A 149 13.18 -8.92 3.94
C PHE A 149 12.80 -10.38 3.71
N TYR A 150 13.74 -11.17 3.21
CA TYR A 150 13.58 -12.61 3.09
C TYR A 150 13.86 -13.28 4.44
N LYS A 151 12.94 -14.14 4.92
CA LYS A 151 13.17 -14.96 6.11
C LYS A 151 13.93 -16.23 5.70
N CYS A 152 15.24 -16.25 5.97
CA CYS A 152 16.11 -17.33 5.52
C CYS A 152 15.73 -18.68 6.16
N LYS A 153 15.43 -19.67 5.32
CA LYS A 153 15.07 -21.03 5.75
C LYS A 153 16.19 -21.80 6.48
N HIS A 154 17.46 -21.37 6.35
CA HIS A 154 18.61 -22.04 6.97
C HIS A 154 18.95 -21.50 8.35
N CYS A 155 18.95 -20.18 8.53
CA CYS A 155 19.35 -19.54 9.78
C CYS A 155 18.19 -18.85 10.52
N ASN A 156 16.99 -18.84 9.93
CA ASN A 156 15.78 -18.18 10.45
C ASN A 156 15.95 -16.67 10.71
N LYS A 157 16.91 -16.03 10.03
CA LYS A 157 17.15 -14.58 10.10
C LYS A 157 16.50 -13.86 8.93
N TYR A 158 16.10 -12.61 9.16
CA TYR A 158 15.70 -11.68 8.12
C TYR A 158 16.94 -11.16 7.38
N VAL A 159 16.87 -11.19 6.05
CA VAL A 159 17.91 -10.69 5.15
C VAL A 159 17.25 -9.68 4.22
N ASP A 160 17.80 -8.47 4.08
CA ASP A 160 17.29 -7.49 3.14
C ASP A 160 17.39 -8.03 1.69
N ILE A 161 16.49 -7.56 0.83
CA ILE A 161 16.39 -8.01 -0.56
C ILE A 161 17.69 -7.82 -1.35
N ASP A 162 18.48 -6.79 -1.06
CA ASP A 162 19.72 -6.50 -1.79
C ASP A 162 20.84 -7.48 -1.43
N SER A 163 20.87 -7.93 -0.18
CA SER A 163 21.85 -8.91 0.31
C SER A 163 21.42 -10.36 0.12
N PHE A 164 20.13 -10.61 -0.15
CA PHE A 164 19.53 -11.94 -0.23
C PHE A 164 20.31 -12.92 -1.13
N ALA A 165 20.64 -12.54 -2.36
CA ALA A 165 21.35 -13.42 -3.30
C ALA A 165 22.74 -13.85 -2.78
N LYS A 166 23.49 -12.91 -2.20
CA LYS A 166 24.80 -13.18 -1.60
C LYS A 166 24.67 -14.04 -0.35
N HIS A 167 23.63 -13.81 0.46
CA HIS A 167 23.35 -14.61 1.64
C HIS A 167 23.09 -16.07 1.28
N MET A 168 22.18 -16.33 0.34
CA MET A 168 21.80 -17.69 -0.07
C MET A 168 22.95 -18.46 -0.69
N LYS A 169 23.83 -17.77 -1.43
CA LYS A 169 25.05 -18.38 -1.97
C LYS A 169 25.97 -18.96 -0.88
N ARG A 170 26.02 -18.35 0.31
CA ARG A 170 26.79 -18.89 1.46
C ARG A 170 26.19 -20.17 2.03
N HIS A 171 24.89 -20.41 1.81
CA HIS A 171 24.20 -21.66 2.11
C HIS A 171 24.24 -22.66 0.94
N GLY A 172 24.94 -22.33 -0.15
CA GLY A 172 25.06 -23.21 -1.32
C GLY A 172 23.86 -23.18 -2.26
N GLU A 173 22.99 -22.17 -2.17
CA GLU A 173 21.86 -22.01 -3.09
C GLU A 173 22.09 -20.86 -4.08
N ASP A 174 21.70 -21.07 -5.34
CA ASP A 174 21.66 -20.03 -6.36
C ASP A 174 20.21 -19.58 -6.57
N VAL A 175 19.89 -18.37 -6.13
CA VAL A 175 18.54 -17.80 -6.23
C VAL A 175 18.09 -17.62 -7.68
N LYS A 176 19.01 -17.62 -8.65
CA LYS A 176 18.66 -17.55 -10.09
C LYS A 176 17.95 -18.81 -10.59
N GLU A 177 18.07 -19.91 -9.86
CA GLU A 177 17.36 -21.16 -10.15
C GLU A 177 15.94 -21.18 -9.58
N TRP A 178 15.55 -20.15 -8.82
CA TRP A 178 14.25 -20.09 -8.16
C TRP A 178 13.22 -19.45 -9.09
N SER A 179 12.03 -20.03 -9.11
CA SER A 179 10.88 -19.51 -9.86
C SER A 179 9.86 -18.79 -8.97
N GLU A 180 10.06 -18.75 -7.65
CA GLU A 180 9.20 -18.03 -6.70
C GLU A 180 10.00 -17.51 -5.52
N GLU A 181 9.73 -16.27 -5.12
CA GLU A 181 10.29 -15.62 -3.94
C GLU A 181 9.20 -14.87 -3.19
N ARG A 182 9.23 -14.94 -1.85
CA ARG A 182 8.32 -14.21 -0.97
C ARG A 182 9.10 -13.52 0.13
N TYR A 183 8.70 -12.30 0.41
CA TYR A 183 9.34 -11.40 1.36
C TYR A 183 8.35 -10.97 2.44
N GLU A 184 8.85 -10.81 3.65
CA GLU A 184 8.13 -10.03 4.66
C GLU A 184 8.39 -8.54 4.40
N VAL A 185 7.32 -7.75 4.42
CA VAL A 185 7.43 -6.29 4.33
C VAL A 185 7.53 -5.74 5.74
N LEU A 186 8.68 -5.13 6.03
CA LEU A 186 8.96 -4.49 7.32
C LEU A 186 9.08 -2.97 7.11
N GLU A 187 8.74 -2.22 8.14
CA GLU A 187 8.92 -0.78 8.21
C GLU A 187 10.25 -0.46 8.89
N ILE A 188 11.11 0.29 8.21
CA ILE A 188 12.30 0.92 8.80
C ILE A 188 11.89 2.34 9.18
N ASN A 189 11.77 2.62 10.47
CA ASN A 189 11.29 3.90 10.97
C ASN A 189 12.47 4.80 11.37
N PHE A 190 12.61 5.93 10.68
CA PHE A 190 13.73 6.86 10.90
C PHE A 190 13.52 7.76 12.11
N THR A 191 12.27 7.92 12.55
CA THR A 191 11.91 8.81 13.67
C THR A 191 12.39 8.25 15.00
N ASP A 192 12.21 6.95 15.21
CA ASP A 192 12.60 6.26 16.44
C ASP A 192 13.73 5.23 16.26
N LYS A 193 14.24 5.07 15.04
CA LYS A 193 15.33 4.18 14.66
C LYS A 193 15.05 2.71 15.01
N LYS A 194 13.83 2.27 14.73
CA LYS A 194 13.36 0.90 14.95
C LYS A 194 12.83 0.27 13.68
N VAL A 195 12.66 -1.05 13.72
CA VAL A 195 12.04 -1.82 12.66
C VAL A 195 10.73 -2.40 13.17
N TYR A 196 9.67 -2.29 12.37
CA TYR A 196 8.34 -2.81 12.70
C TYR A 196 7.86 -3.79 11.65
N ASN A 197 7.11 -4.81 12.07
CA ASN A 197 6.39 -5.66 11.12
C ASN A 197 5.14 -4.95 10.59
N LYS A 198 4.45 -5.57 9.62
CA LYS A 198 3.22 -5.02 9.02
C LYS A 198 2.05 -4.80 9.99
N PHE A 199 2.11 -5.34 11.20
CA PHE A 199 1.13 -5.14 12.27
C PHE A 199 1.51 -4.02 13.25
N GLY A 200 2.68 -3.40 13.07
CA GLY A 200 3.21 -2.35 13.95
C GLY A 200 3.91 -2.88 15.20
N GLU A 201 4.28 -4.17 15.23
CA GLU A 201 5.06 -4.76 16.31
C GLU A 201 6.55 -4.60 16.03
N GLU A 202 7.31 -4.17 17.03
CA GLU A 202 8.77 -3.98 16.90
C GLU A 202 9.46 -5.33 16.66
N VAL A 203 10.33 -5.38 15.66
CA VAL A 203 11.17 -6.54 15.33
C VAL A 203 12.57 -6.29 15.85
N SER A 204 13.06 -7.17 16.72
CA SER A 204 14.39 -7.03 17.31
C SER A 204 15.47 -7.14 16.24
N LEU A 205 16.52 -6.30 16.34
CA LEU A 205 17.68 -6.39 15.46
C LEU A 205 18.36 -7.77 15.51
N ASP A 206 18.22 -8.51 16.60
CA ASP A 206 18.73 -9.88 16.71
C ASP A 206 18.04 -10.87 15.77
N GLU A 207 16.88 -10.54 15.20
CA GLU A 207 16.20 -11.37 14.21
C GLU A 207 16.77 -11.22 12.80
N PHE A 208 17.69 -10.28 12.58
CA PHE A 208 18.29 -9.98 11.28
C PHE A 208 19.68 -10.63 11.14
N SER A 209 20.06 -10.94 9.90
CA SER A 209 21.45 -11.33 9.58
C SER A 209 22.38 -10.13 9.73
N GLU A 210 23.68 -10.37 9.90
CA GLU A 210 24.66 -9.29 10.09
C GLU A 210 24.64 -8.27 8.95
N GLU A 211 24.56 -8.70 7.69
CA GLU A 211 24.42 -7.76 6.57
C GLU A 211 23.16 -6.87 6.63
N ALA A 212 22.05 -7.42 7.13
CA ALA A 212 20.78 -6.72 7.20
C ALA A 212 20.79 -5.74 8.38
N LYS A 213 21.46 -6.10 9.48
CA LYS A 213 21.73 -5.18 10.59
C LYS A 213 22.56 -3.99 10.12
N ASP A 214 23.60 -4.23 9.32
CA ASP A 214 24.45 -3.17 8.78
C ASP A 214 23.64 -2.26 7.85
N PHE A 215 22.87 -2.82 6.92
CA PHE A 215 21.94 -2.07 6.06
C PHE A 215 20.93 -1.22 6.86
N ILE A 216 20.31 -1.79 7.90
CA ILE A 216 19.34 -1.07 8.74
C ILE A 216 20.01 0.09 9.48
N LYS A 217 21.22 -0.11 10.02
CA LYS A 217 21.97 0.95 10.70
C LYS A 217 22.35 2.08 9.74
N GLU A 218 22.86 1.75 8.57
CA GLU A 218 23.18 2.73 7.52
C GLU A 218 21.94 3.55 7.15
N SER A 219 20.76 2.91 7.08
CA SER A 219 19.48 3.57 6.81
C SER A 219 19.07 4.59 7.90
N PHE A 220 19.54 4.43 9.14
CA PHE A 220 19.25 5.35 10.25
C PHE A 220 20.25 6.49 10.41
N GLU A 221 21.41 6.39 9.77
CA GLU A 221 22.47 7.39 9.89
C GLU A 221 22.22 8.57 8.96
N GLY A 222 21.58 8.36 7.80
CA GLY A 222 21.31 9.41 6.80
C GLY A 222 22.61 10.06 6.29
N GLU A 223 22.57 10.68 5.11
CA GLU A 223 23.62 11.63 4.72
C GLU A 223 23.49 12.96 5.47
#